data_AF-A0A4R2PVY5-F1
#
_entry.id   AF-A0A4R2PVY5-F1
#
_cell.length_a   1.000
_cell.length_b   1.000
_cell.length_c   1.000
_cell.angle_alpha   90.00
_cell.angle_beta   90.00
_cell.angle_gamma   90.00
#
_symmetry.space_group_name_H-M   'P 1'
#
loop_
_entity.id
_entity.type
_entity.pdbx_description
1 polymer ?
#
loop_
_entity_poly.entity_id
_entity_poly.type
_entity_poly.pdbx_seq_one_letter_code
_entity_poly.pdbx_strand_id
1 'polypeptide(L)'
;MNDLEDRVEVQQIALSDANGETMLVLREDFESGSATGNASIAISEDADGRFRKISVPMRRFDDVLTEMGKAKYLVAKVDIEGHEDFFLRGAQEWLHRDRPIILTEINNWFYQKRGTTSSAVFAPSLPDGYETALLREDGATSRLEACPIEALAGLRRVETCLMYPAERLDDLHEAIG
;
A
#
# COMPACT_ATOMS: atom_id res chain seq x y z
N MET A 1 -19.03 -20.32 -3.29
CA MET A 1 -19.32 -18.97 -2.77
C MET A 1 -19.46 -19.13 -1.27
N ASN A 2 -18.71 -18.37 -0.47
CA ASN A 2 -18.38 -18.73 0.92
C ASN A 2 -19.15 -17.91 1.99
N ASP A 3 -20.38 -17.47 1.71
CA ASP A 3 -21.24 -16.71 2.67
C ASP A 3 -20.61 -15.40 3.21
N LEU A 4 -19.69 -14.80 2.45
CA LEU A 4 -19.00 -13.56 2.83
C LEU A 4 -19.55 -12.31 2.11
N GLU A 5 -20.55 -12.46 1.23
CA GLU A 5 -21.07 -11.34 0.44
C GLU A 5 -21.57 -10.18 1.32
N ASP A 6 -22.19 -10.47 2.47
CA ASP A 6 -22.67 -9.45 3.41
C ASP A 6 -21.56 -8.82 4.27
N ARG A 7 -20.31 -9.26 4.11
CA ARG A 7 -19.12 -8.77 4.84
C ARG A 7 -18.09 -8.11 3.95
N VAL A 8 -18.33 -8.08 2.64
CA VAL A 8 -17.39 -7.55 1.65
C VAL A 8 -18.09 -6.46 0.84
N GLU A 9 -17.50 -5.27 0.86
CA GLU A 9 -17.91 -4.16 0.03
C GLU A 9 -16.81 -3.84 -0.97
N VAL A 10 -17.17 -3.72 -2.25
CA VAL A 10 -16.23 -3.42 -3.33
C VAL A 10 -16.46 -1.99 -3.81
N GLN A 11 -15.41 -1.18 -3.77
CA GLN A 11 -15.40 0.21 -4.22
C GLN A 11 -14.49 0.34 -5.45
N GLN A 12 -15.04 0.78 -6.58
CA GLN A 12 -14.28 0.98 -7.83
C GLN A 12 -13.60 2.34 -7.86
N ILE A 13 -12.67 2.57 -6.94
CA ILE A 13 -11.95 3.83 -6.75
C ILE A 13 -10.46 3.57 -6.57
N ALA A 14 -9.62 4.51 -6.99
CA ALA A 14 -8.21 4.55 -6.65
C ALA A 14 -8.01 5.42 -5.40
N LEU A 15 -7.43 4.86 -4.33
CA LEU A 15 -7.14 5.64 -3.13
C LEU A 15 -5.85 6.44 -3.30
N SER A 16 -5.87 7.72 -2.93
CA SER A 16 -4.76 8.67 -3.11
C SER A 16 -4.87 9.82 -2.09
N ASP A 17 -4.07 10.87 -2.25
CA ASP A 17 -4.04 12.05 -1.37
C ASP A 17 -4.99 13.17 -1.81
N ALA A 18 -5.71 12.99 -2.92
CA ALA A 18 -6.70 13.93 -3.42
C ALA A 18 -7.91 13.20 -4.04
N ASN A 19 -9.03 13.92 -4.12
CA ASN A 19 -10.20 13.50 -4.89
C ASN A 19 -10.09 13.99 -6.35
N GLY A 20 -10.60 13.20 -7.30
CA GLY A 20 -10.64 13.58 -8.71
C GLY A 20 -10.78 12.36 -9.61
N GLU A 21 -10.13 12.42 -10.77
CA GLU A 21 -9.96 11.29 -11.68
C GLU A 21 -8.48 11.05 -11.93
N THR A 22 -8.11 9.80 -12.18
CA THR A 22 -6.76 9.42 -12.57
C THR A 22 -6.80 8.34 -13.64
N MET A 23 -5.66 8.14 -14.30
CA MET A 23 -5.51 7.10 -15.31
C MET A 23 -4.85 5.87 -14.67
N LEU A 24 -5.61 4.80 -14.56
CA LEU A 24 -5.09 3.49 -14.18
C LEU A 24 -4.51 2.80 -15.42
N VAL A 25 -3.24 2.45 -15.35
CA VAL A 25 -2.51 1.75 -16.39
C VAL A 25 -2.74 0.25 -16.22
N LEU A 26 -3.32 -0.39 -17.23
CA LEU A 26 -3.54 -1.83 -17.25
C LEU A 26 -2.31 -2.50 -17.91
N ARG A 27 -1.39 -3.01 -17.08
CA ARG A 27 -0.19 -3.72 -17.52
C ARG A 27 -0.53 -5.19 -17.87
N GLU A 28 -1.28 -5.36 -18.95
CA GLU A 28 -1.84 -6.65 -19.40
C GLU A 28 -0.90 -7.47 -20.30
N ASP A 29 0.27 -6.94 -20.69
CA ASP A 29 1.16 -7.62 -21.66
C ASP A 29 2.06 -8.71 -21.05
N PHE A 30 2.14 -8.79 -19.72
CA PHE A 30 3.02 -9.71 -18.97
C PHE A 30 4.50 -9.66 -19.42
N GLU A 31 4.91 -8.64 -20.19
CA GLU A 31 6.30 -8.50 -20.63
C GLU A 31 7.15 -7.94 -19.47
N SER A 32 8.43 -8.32 -19.44
CA SER A 32 9.38 -8.00 -18.35
C SER A 32 9.12 -8.68 -16.99
N GLY A 33 8.44 -9.84 -16.98
CA GLY A 33 8.37 -10.70 -15.79
C GLY A 33 7.21 -10.40 -14.84
N SER A 34 6.21 -9.64 -15.28
CA SER A 34 4.94 -9.54 -14.55
C SER A 34 4.20 -10.86 -14.68
N ALA A 35 4.00 -11.58 -13.58
CA ALA A 35 3.18 -12.80 -13.51
C ALA A 35 1.74 -12.50 -13.03
N THR A 36 1.46 -11.27 -12.64
CA THR A 36 0.19 -10.77 -12.09
C THR A 36 -0.17 -9.42 -12.72
N GLY A 37 -1.46 -9.09 -12.77
CA GLY A 37 -1.94 -7.83 -13.36
C GLY A 37 -1.53 -6.63 -12.51
N ASN A 38 -0.42 -6.00 -12.85
CA ASN A 38 0.15 -4.87 -12.10
C ASN A 38 -0.50 -3.56 -12.55
N ALA A 39 -1.75 -3.35 -12.15
CA ALA A 39 -2.45 -2.10 -12.41
C ALA A 39 -1.87 -1.00 -11.51
N SER A 40 -1.26 0.02 -12.11
CA SER A 40 -0.66 1.14 -11.39
C SER A 40 -1.27 2.45 -11.85
N ILE A 41 -1.26 3.48 -11.01
CA ILE A 41 -1.49 4.84 -11.52
C ILE A 41 -0.35 5.21 -12.48
N ALA A 42 -0.67 5.97 -13.53
CA ALA A 42 0.32 6.40 -14.51
C ALA A 42 1.45 7.22 -13.86
N ILE A 43 2.68 6.89 -14.20
CA ILE A 43 3.93 7.42 -13.67
C ILE A 43 4.58 8.35 -14.69
N SER A 44 4.74 7.90 -15.94
CA SER A 44 5.31 8.69 -17.02
C SER A 44 5.01 8.10 -18.40
N GLU A 45 5.04 8.94 -19.44
CA GLU A 45 4.80 8.47 -20.81
C GLU A 45 5.85 7.43 -21.27
N ASP A 46 7.11 7.60 -20.86
CA ASP A 46 8.19 6.65 -21.16
C ASP A 46 7.96 5.28 -20.51
N ALA A 47 7.33 5.23 -19.33
CA ALA A 47 7.03 3.99 -18.61
C ALA A 47 5.69 3.36 -19.02
N ASP A 48 4.73 4.17 -19.47
CA ASP A 48 3.32 3.78 -19.57
C ASP A 48 2.71 3.88 -20.97
N GLY A 49 3.38 4.54 -21.92
CA GLY A 49 2.81 4.89 -23.22
C GLY A 49 2.36 3.70 -24.09
N ARG A 50 2.83 2.49 -23.77
CA ARG A 50 2.49 1.25 -24.49
C ARG A 50 1.25 0.54 -23.94
N PHE A 51 0.82 0.91 -22.74
CA PHE A 51 -0.22 0.20 -22.00
C PHE A 51 -1.58 0.87 -22.17
N ARG A 52 -2.64 0.06 -22.09
CA ARG A 52 -4.01 0.57 -22.05
C ARG A 52 -4.21 1.35 -20.75
N LYS A 53 -4.88 2.50 -20.84
CA LYS A 53 -5.22 3.35 -19.69
C LYS A 53 -6.74 3.46 -19.57
N ILE A 54 -7.27 3.38 -18.35
CA ILE A 54 -8.69 3.64 -18.05
C ILE A 54 -8.80 4.78 -17.05
N SER A 55 -9.77 5.68 -17.24
CA SER A 55 -10.07 6.69 -16.23
C SER A 55 -10.81 6.03 -15.07
N VAL A 56 -10.36 6.30 -13.84
CA VAL A 56 -10.98 5.82 -12.61
C VAL A 56 -11.15 6.98 -11.62
N PRO A 57 -12.23 6.99 -10.81
CA PRO A 57 -12.34 7.95 -9.72
C PRO A 57 -11.19 7.77 -8.75
N MET A 58 -10.58 8.88 -8.34
CA MET A 58 -9.54 8.93 -7.33
C MET A 58 -10.11 9.57 -6.07
N ARG A 59 -9.84 9.00 -4.90
CA ARG A 59 -10.44 9.43 -3.63
C ARG A 59 -9.43 9.40 -2.47
N ARG A 60 -9.56 10.31 -1.51
CA ARG A 60 -8.91 10.17 -0.20
C ARG A 60 -9.62 9.12 0.64
N PHE A 61 -8.85 8.30 1.36
CA PHE A 61 -9.42 7.28 2.23
C PHE A 61 -10.21 7.89 3.39
N ASP A 62 -9.75 9.01 3.97
CA ASP A 62 -10.47 9.68 5.06
C ASP A 62 -11.89 10.14 4.66
N ASP A 63 -12.06 10.58 3.40
CA ASP A 63 -13.35 11.01 2.86
C ASP A 63 -14.28 9.80 2.66
N VAL A 64 -13.76 8.71 2.09
CA VAL A 64 -14.48 7.44 1.92
C VAL A 64 -14.91 6.90 3.29
N LEU A 65 -14.01 6.91 4.27
CA LEU A 65 -14.30 6.42 5.61
C LEU A 65 -15.40 7.25 6.29
N THR A 66 -15.42 8.56 6.05
CA THR A 66 -16.47 9.45 6.55
C THR A 66 -17.83 9.14 5.92
N GLU A 67 -17.87 8.89 4.61
CA GLU A 67 -19.08 8.51 3.87
C GLU A 67 -19.63 7.15 4.34
N MET A 68 -18.75 6.21 4.68
CA MET A 68 -19.10 4.89 5.22
C MET A 68 -19.50 4.92 6.71
N GLY A 69 -19.66 6.10 7.31
CA GLY A 69 -20.09 6.23 8.71
C GLY A 69 -18.98 5.97 9.73
N LYS A 70 -17.72 6.22 9.36
CA LYS A 70 -16.52 6.07 10.23
C LYS A 70 -16.35 4.65 10.77
N ALA A 71 -16.48 3.66 9.88
CA ALA A 71 -16.13 2.28 10.19
C ALA A 71 -14.69 2.20 10.76
N LYS A 72 -14.45 1.22 11.63
CA LYS A 72 -13.14 1.03 12.26
C LYS A 72 -12.40 -0.10 11.56
N TYR A 73 -11.39 0.26 10.77
CA TYR A 73 -10.47 -0.69 10.15
C TYR A 73 -9.14 -0.66 10.91
N LEU A 74 -8.69 -1.81 11.41
CA LEU A 74 -7.45 -1.92 12.19
C LEU A 74 -6.31 -2.57 11.39
N VAL A 75 -6.61 -3.12 10.22
CA VAL A 75 -5.65 -3.74 9.31
C VAL A 75 -5.97 -3.29 7.90
N ALA A 76 -4.95 -2.95 7.11
CA ALA A 76 -5.07 -2.73 5.68
C ALA A 76 -3.98 -3.49 4.91
N LYS A 77 -4.36 -4.09 3.79
CA LYS A 77 -3.42 -4.50 2.76
C LYS A 77 -3.34 -3.39 1.72
N VAL A 78 -2.13 -2.90 1.43
CA VAL A 78 -1.88 -1.83 0.45
C VAL A 78 -0.87 -2.33 -0.57
N ASP A 79 -1.35 -2.59 -1.77
CA ASP A 79 -0.56 -3.19 -2.84
C ASP A 79 -1.03 -2.52 -4.14
N ILE A 80 -0.49 -1.31 -4.36
CA ILE A 80 -0.97 -0.36 -5.37
C ILE A 80 0.18 0.18 -6.23
N GLU A 81 1.26 -0.60 -6.29
CA GLU A 81 2.33 -0.49 -7.27
C GLU A 81 2.98 0.90 -7.32
N GLY A 82 3.51 1.34 -6.18
CA GLY A 82 4.25 2.59 -6.06
C GLY A 82 3.39 3.81 -5.75
N HIS A 83 2.11 3.61 -5.44
CA HIS A 83 1.19 4.68 -5.03
C HIS A 83 0.89 4.66 -3.52
N GLU A 84 1.59 3.81 -2.76
CA GLU A 84 1.38 3.59 -1.33
C GLU A 84 1.48 4.90 -0.52
N ASP A 85 2.46 5.76 -0.83
CA ASP A 85 2.67 7.02 -0.11
C ASP A 85 1.53 8.02 -0.33
N PHE A 86 0.91 8.03 -1.50
CA PHE A 86 -0.27 8.86 -1.75
C PHE A 86 -1.49 8.34 -0.97
N PHE A 87 -1.68 7.02 -0.91
CA PHE A 87 -2.70 6.44 -0.03
C PHE A 87 -2.48 6.84 1.42
N LEU A 88 -1.25 6.71 1.94
CA LEU A 88 -0.91 7.09 3.32
C LEU A 88 -1.22 8.56 3.59
N ARG A 89 -0.87 9.48 2.69
CA ARG A 89 -1.21 10.91 2.79
C ARG A 89 -2.72 11.18 2.73
N GLY A 90 -3.47 10.37 2.00
CA GLY A 90 -4.93 10.45 1.93
C GLY A 90 -5.69 9.84 3.11
N ALA A 91 -4.98 9.14 3.99
CA ALA A 91 -5.52 8.38 5.11
C ALA A 91 -5.03 8.89 6.47
N GLN A 92 -4.54 10.13 6.54
CA GLN A 92 -3.87 10.67 7.73
C GLN A 92 -4.79 10.71 8.95
N GLU A 93 -6.06 11.05 8.81
CA GLU A 93 -6.98 11.08 9.96
C GLU A 93 -7.20 9.67 10.51
N TRP A 94 -7.38 8.68 9.64
CA TRP A 94 -7.48 7.27 10.02
C TRP A 94 -6.21 6.75 10.69
N LEU A 95 -5.03 7.03 10.11
CA LEU A 95 -3.73 6.61 10.64
C LEU A 95 -3.48 7.15 12.05
N HIS A 96 -3.82 8.42 12.29
CA HIS A 96 -3.65 9.03 13.62
C HIS A 96 -4.69 8.56 14.62
N ARG A 97 -5.95 8.40 14.20
CA ARG A 97 -7.08 8.08 15.08
C ARG A 97 -7.12 6.60 15.47
N ASP A 98 -7.06 5.72 14.48
CA ASP A 98 -7.31 4.28 14.66
C ASP A 98 -6.02 3.46 14.79
N ARG A 99 -4.90 4.08 14.40
CA ARG A 99 -3.55 3.51 14.47
C ARG A 99 -3.51 2.07 13.92
N PRO A 100 -3.88 1.86 12.65
CA PRO A 100 -3.96 0.54 12.03
C PRO A 100 -2.59 -0.07 11.74
N ILE A 101 -2.55 -1.40 11.60
CA ILE A 101 -1.45 -2.15 10.99
C ILE A 101 -1.64 -2.12 9.46
N ILE A 102 -0.57 -1.85 8.72
CA ILE A 102 -0.57 -1.82 7.26
C ILE A 102 0.40 -2.87 6.75
N LEU A 103 -0.11 -3.78 5.92
CA LEU A 103 0.69 -4.75 5.16
C LEU A 103 0.84 -4.22 3.73
N THR A 104 2.06 -3.92 3.31
CA THR A 104 2.33 -3.34 2.00
C THR A 104 3.43 -4.06 1.26
N GLU A 105 3.32 -4.13 -0.06
CA GLU A 105 4.41 -4.60 -0.90
C GLU A 105 5.27 -3.41 -1.35
N ILE A 106 6.59 -3.48 -1.16
CA ILE A 106 7.52 -2.42 -1.54
C ILE A 106 8.30 -2.84 -2.77
N ASN A 107 7.99 -2.21 -3.90
CA ASN A 107 8.77 -2.33 -5.12
C ASN A 107 9.49 -1.01 -5.44
N ASN A 108 10.77 -0.93 -5.09
CA ASN A 108 11.60 0.27 -5.26
C ASN A 108 11.76 0.73 -6.72
N TRP A 109 11.45 -0.11 -7.70
CA TRP A 109 11.46 0.28 -9.11
C TRP A 109 10.51 1.46 -9.38
N PHE A 110 9.30 1.45 -8.80
CA PHE A 110 8.32 2.52 -9.00
C PHE A 110 8.80 3.86 -8.42
N TYR A 111 9.37 3.83 -7.21
CA TYR A 111 9.91 5.02 -6.55
C TYR A 111 11.09 5.61 -7.33
N GLN A 112 11.97 4.76 -7.87
CA GLN A 112 13.07 5.20 -8.74
C GLN A 112 12.55 5.86 -10.02
N LYS A 113 11.49 5.31 -10.65
CA LYS A 113 10.84 5.92 -11.82
C LYS A 113 10.19 7.27 -11.52
N ARG A 114 9.72 7.45 -10.28
CA ARG A 114 9.23 8.74 -9.75
C ARG A 114 10.35 9.70 -9.30
N GLY A 115 11.62 9.31 -9.42
CA GLY A 115 12.75 10.13 -9.00
C GLY A 115 12.88 10.30 -7.48
N THR A 116 12.39 9.34 -6.70
CA THR A 116 12.42 9.35 -5.23
C THR A 116 12.82 7.96 -4.67
N THR A 117 12.77 7.79 -3.35
CA THR A 117 12.93 6.50 -2.67
C THR A 117 11.72 6.21 -1.80
N SER A 118 11.43 4.93 -1.55
CA SER A 118 10.38 4.49 -0.62
C SER A 118 10.57 5.10 0.77
N SER A 119 11.79 5.08 1.31
CA SER A 119 12.09 5.70 2.61
C SER A 119 11.77 7.20 2.65
N ALA A 120 12.12 7.96 1.61
CA ALA A 120 11.93 9.41 1.57
C ALA A 120 10.45 9.82 1.54
N VAL A 121 9.57 8.96 1.01
CA VAL A 121 8.13 9.24 0.94
C VAL A 121 7.34 8.59 2.07
N PHE A 122 7.78 7.45 2.60
CA PHE A 122 7.10 6.79 3.72
C PHE A 122 7.40 7.47 5.05
N ALA A 123 8.65 7.87 5.31
CA ALA A 123 9.01 8.53 6.57
C ALA A 123 8.13 9.74 6.90
N PRO A 124 7.88 10.70 5.99
CA PRO A 124 6.99 11.82 6.29
C PRO A 124 5.49 11.48 6.21
N SER A 125 5.11 10.30 5.72
CA SER A 125 3.70 9.91 5.57
C SER A 125 3.17 9.06 6.72
N LEU A 126 4.05 8.51 7.56
CA LEU A 126 3.66 7.72 8.73
C LEU A 126 3.59 8.60 9.99
N PRO A 127 2.57 8.42 10.85
CA PRO A 127 2.52 9.11 12.13
C PRO A 127 3.67 8.71 13.05
N ASP A 128 3.95 9.57 14.04
CA ASP A 128 4.91 9.25 15.10
C ASP A 128 4.56 7.91 15.79
N GLY A 129 5.62 7.18 16.15
CA GLY A 129 5.52 5.87 16.80
C GLY A 129 5.15 4.71 15.88
N TYR A 130 5.09 4.92 14.56
CA TYR A 130 5.06 3.82 13.60
C TYR A 130 6.46 3.24 13.40
N GLU A 131 6.52 1.91 13.35
CA GLU A 131 7.68 1.10 13.07
C GLU A 131 7.46 0.29 11.79
N THR A 132 8.56 -0.22 11.24
CA THR A 132 8.54 -1.04 10.02
C THR A 132 9.27 -2.37 10.22
N ALA A 133 8.72 -3.44 9.65
CA ALA A 133 9.31 -4.77 9.66
C ALA A 133 9.05 -5.48 8.33
N LEU A 134 9.99 -6.29 7.88
CA LEU A 134 9.80 -7.15 6.71
C LEU A 134 9.21 -8.47 7.16
N LEU A 135 8.17 -8.93 6.46
CA LEU A 135 7.64 -10.27 6.62
C LEU A 135 8.56 -11.24 5.89
N ARG A 136 9.15 -12.17 6.63
CA ARG A 136 10.02 -13.22 6.08
C ARG A 136 9.31 -14.56 6.18
N GLU A 137 9.22 -15.25 5.06
CA GLU A 137 8.75 -16.63 5.02
C GLU A 137 9.96 -17.57 5.04
N ASP A 138 9.94 -18.55 5.94
CA ASP A 138 10.89 -19.65 5.99
C ASP A 138 10.10 -20.97 5.96
N GLY A 139 9.79 -21.41 4.73
CA GLY A 139 9.02 -22.62 4.47
C GLY A 139 7.60 -22.55 5.03
N ALA A 140 7.38 -23.19 6.18
CA ALA A 140 6.07 -23.28 6.83
C ALA A 140 5.82 -22.19 7.88
N THR A 141 6.82 -21.35 8.17
CA THR A 141 6.75 -20.32 9.21
C THR A 141 6.95 -18.93 8.63
N SER A 142 6.28 -17.95 9.22
CA SER A 142 6.51 -16.54 8.95
C SER A 142 7.18 -15.91 10.18
N ARG A 143 8.01 -14.89 9.96
CA ARG A 143 8.59 -14.08 11.04
C ARG A 143 8.71 -12.64 10.63
N LEU A 144 8.71 -11.74 11.61
CA LEU A 144 9.01 -10.34 11.40
C LEU A 144 10.50 -10.08 11.59
N GLU A 145 11.09 -9.42 10.61
CA GLU A 145 12.44 -8.87 10.70
C GLU A 145 12.32 -7.35 10.78
N ALA A 146 12.61 -6.77 11.95
CA ALA A 146 12.61 -5.33 12.13
C ALA A 146 13.51 -4.65 11.07
N CYS A 147 12.99 -3.63 10.41
CA CYS A 147 13.67 -2.95 9.31
C CYS A 147 13.44 -1.46 9.46
N PRO A 148 14.46 -0.64 9.76
CA PRO A 148 14.31 0.81 9.85
C PRO A 148 13.78 1.40 8.54
N ILE A 149 12.96 2.43 8.63
CA ILE A 149 12.32 3.05 7.46
C ILE A 149 13.34 3.55 6.43
N GLU A 150 14.52 3.97 6.88
CA GLU A 150 15.62 4.42 6.03
C GLU A 150 16.19 3.28 5.18
N ALA A 151 16.16 2.04 5.70
CA ALA A 151 16.67 0.86 5.02
C ALA A 151 15.76 0.41 3.87
N LEU A 152 14.48 0.83 3.85
CA LEU A 152 13.52 0.46 2.81
C LEU A 152 13.97 0.90 1.41
N ALA A 153 14.71 2.02 1.30
CA ALA A 153 15.26 2.48 0.02
C ALA A 153 16.32 1.52 -0.57
N GLY A 154 16.93 0.67 0.26
CA GLY A 154 17.97 -0.27 -0.13
C GLY A 154 17.44 -1.63 -0.59
N LEU A 155 16.14 -1.89 -0.50
CA LEU A 155 15.54 -3.18 -0.89
C LEU A 155 15.73 -3.41 -2.39
N ARG A 156 16.36 -4.54 -2.72
CA ARG A 156 16.73 -4.90 -4.11
C ARG A 156 15.68 -5.74 -4.83
N ARG A 157 14.76 -6.30 -4.05
CA ARG A 157 13.65 -7.12 -4.53
C ARG A 157 12.36 -6.50 -4.00
N VAL A 158 11.27 -6.96 -4.57
CA VAL A 158 9.95 -6.72 -4.01
C VAL A 158 9.85 -7.45 -2.67
N GLU A 159 9.42 -6.74 -1.64
CA GLU A 159 9.40 -7.23 -0.25
C GLU A 159 8.09 -6.85 0.42
N THR A 160 7.52 -7.79 1.17
CA THR A 160 6.36 -7.52 2.03
C THR A 160 6.80 -6.84 3.31
N CYS A 161 6.30 -5.64 3.55
CA CYS A 161 6.61 -4.80 4.69
C CYS A 161 5.34 -4.56 5.53
N LEU A 162 5.47 -4.64 6.84
CA LEU A 162 4.47 -4.12 7.76
C LEU A 162 4.88 -2.75 8.25
N MET A 163 3.93 -1.83 8.27
CA MET A 163 4.01 -0.54 8.96
C MET A 163 2.98 -0.57 10.09
N TYR A 164 3.44 -0.43 11.33
CA TYR A 164 2.58 -0.64 12.49
C TYR A 164 2.94 0.31 13.64
N PRO A 165 1.97 0.75 14.46
CA PRO A 165 2.27 1.45 15.69
C PRO A 165 3.04 0.55 16.66
N ALA A 166 4.07 1.08 17.33
CA ALA A 166 4.89 0.32 18.28
C ALA A 166 4.06 -0.38 19.37
N GLU A 167 2.94 0.21 19.79
CA GLU A 167 2.02 -0.38 20.77
C GLU A 167 1.25 -1.61 20.27
N ARG A 168 1.32 -1.94 18.97
CA ARG A 168 0.68 -3.12 18.35
C ARG A 168 1.66 -4.25 18.00
N LEU A 169 2.90 -4.18 18.49
CA LEU A 169 3.89 -5.24 18.23
C LEU A 169 3.41 -6.61 18.73
N ASP A 170 2.71 -6.65 19.87
CA ASP A 170 2.18 -7.90 20.44
C ASP A 170 1.06 -8.49 19.57
N ASP A 171 0.14 -7.66 19.05
CA ASP A 171 -0.91 -8.09 18.10
C ASP A 171 -0.30 -8.82 16.89
N LEU A 172 0.87 -8.34 16.41
CA LEU A 172 1.57 -8.92 15.28
C LEU A 172 2.26 -10.25 15.61
N HIS A 173 2.89 -10.35 16.78
CA HIS A 173 3.50 -11.60 17.22
C HIS A 173 2.46 -12.71 17.41
N GLU A 174 1.28 -12.38 17.96
CA GLU A 174 0.18 -13.34 18.08
C GLU A 174 -0.38 -13.80 16.73
N ALA A 175 -0.39 -12.92 15.72
CA ALA A 175 -0.91 -13.26 14.39
C ALA A 175 0.05 -14.11 13.53
N ILE A 176 1.36 -14.07 13.84
CA ILE A 176 2.43 -14.68 13.03
C ILE A 176 2.99 -15.96 13.68
N GLY A 177 2.84 -16.12 15.01
CA GLY A 177 3.23 -17.31 15.76
C GLY A 177 2.24 -18.47 15.64
#